data_AF-A0A9P1FUW3-F1
#
_entry.id   AF-A0A9P1FUW3-F1
#
_cell.length_a   1.000
_cell.length_b   1.000
_cell.length_c   1.000
_cell.angle_alpha   90.00
_cell.angle_beta   90.00
_cell.angle_gamma   90.00
#
_symmetry.space_group_name_H-M   'P 1'
#
loop_
_entity.id
_entity.type
_entity.pdbx_description
1 polymer ?
#
loop_
_entity_poly.entity_id
_entity_poly.type
_entity_poly.pdbx_seq_one_letter_code
_entity_poly.pdbx_strand_id
1 'polypeptide(L)'
;MQWHIGKNSPSAMFAFAVLLACSVWSGEAAPEGSIAAVELEKRFEQLKAMASAEGKAADPEFLQMMEDLEKQLQGLKEGQEQLQKSQEEAERSRKQTAMEDSTWVAACFAMATESLGGSLSKELFEAVGRAAEDNMTLEEAAELPLFRMATVCLGKRLDEGETARTQEMFKHVTMGLKRGRKPPPLPEAWVEESASDEVKEQVRHLSPWAWNLLKMQAGGAVYNSKWYNRGPPSFFLVFALPVPLYYAVQWLLRKLRGEPGPPEIKDDKKKGDAKKVAKKDKEDKEEEKKEDKKDK
;
A
#
# COMPACT_ATOMS: atom_id res chain seq x y z
N MET A 1 -46.03 14.23 50.54
CA MET A 1 -44.66 13.89 50.09
C MET A 1 -44.37 14.73 48.86
N GLN A 2 -43.63 15.83 49.05
CA GLN A 2 -43.23 16.75 47.99
C GLN A 2 -41.95 16.21 47.33
N TRP A 3 -41.97 16.07 46.00
CA TRP A 3 -40.79 15.78 45.20
C TRP A 3 -40.23 17.09 44.64
N HIS A 4 -39.03 17.46 45.09
CA HIS A 4 -38.24 18.53 44.52
C HIS A 4 -37.58 18.05 43.22
N ILE A 5 -37.91 18.67 42.09
CA ILE A 5 -37.20 18.49 40.83
C ILE A 5 -36.01 19.45 40.82
N GLY A 6 -34.81 18.86 40.86
CA GLY A 6 -33.53 19.57 40.83
C GLY A 6 -33.22 20.16 39.45
N LYS A 7 -32.65 21.37 39.49
CA LYS A 7 -32.29 22.22 38.34
C LYS A 7 -31.14 21.62 37.51
N ASN A 8 -31.30 21.70 36.19
CA ASN A 8 -30.31 21.90 35.12
C ASN A 8 -28.90 21.30 35.32
N SER A 9 -28.70 20.10 34.77
CA SER A 9 -27.36 19.56 34.50
C SER A 9 -26.99 19.76 33.02
N PRO A 10 -25.92 20.51 32.67
CA PRO A 10 -25.50 20.77 31.28
C PRO A 10 -25.00 19.52 30.54
N SER A 11 -24.89 18.37 31.20
CA SER A 11 -24.43 17.10 30.62
C SER A 11 -25.45 16.46 29.67
N ALA A 12 -26.74 16.79 29.78
CA ALA A 12 -27.78 16.22 28.92
C ALA A 12 -27.83 16.85 27.51
N MET A 13 -27.36 18.10 27.35
CA MET A 13 -27.32 18.75 26.02
C MET A 13 -26.17 18.27 25.14
N PHE A 14 -25.05 17.81 25.73
CA PHE A 14 -23.95 17.25 24.96
C PHE A 14 -24.27 15.86 24.38
N ALA A 15 -25.09 15.06 25.06
CA ALA A 15 -25.50 13.75 24.57
C ALA A 15 -26.39 13.82 23.32
N PHE A 16 -27.21 14.88 23.18
CA PHE A 16 -28.06 15.08 22.00
C PHE A 16 -27.29 15.59 20.78
N ALA A 17 -26.25 16.39 20.97
CA ALA A 17 -25.40 16.89 19.87
C ALA A 17 -24.52 15.79 19.25
N VAL A 18 -24.05 14.84 20.06
CA VAL A 18 -23.23 13.70 19.58
C VAL A 18 -24.09 12.68 18.82
N LEU A 19 -25.35 12.47 19.22
CA LEU A 19 -26.27 11.56 18.51
C LEU A 19 -26.72 12.10 17.15
N LEU A 20 -26.78 13.42 16.95
CA LEU A 20 -27.06 14.04 15.65
C LEU A 20 -25.85 14.01 14.70
N ALA A 21 -24.62 13.95 15.22
CA ALA A 21 -23.42 13.85 14.40
C ALA A 21 -23.18 12.44 13.84
N CYS A 22 -23.66 11.39 14.53
CA CYS A 22 -23.48 10.01 14.09
C CYS A 22 -24.46 9.58 12.98
N SER A 23 -25.64 10.19 12.86
CA SER A 23 -26.60 9.88 11.79
C SER A 23 -26.23 10.47 10.43
N VAL A 24 -25.26 11.39 10.37
CA VAL A 24 -24.72 11.95 9.10
C VAL A 24 -23.59 11.09 8.51
N TRP A 25 -23.08 10.08 9.24
CA TRP A 25 -21.97 9.22 8.79
C TRP A 25 -22.44 7.92 8.08
N SER A 26 -23.73 7.60 8.07
CA SER A 26 -24.24 6.53 7.21
C SER A 26 -24.36 7.06 5.78
N GLY A 27 -23.30 6.80 4.99
CA GLY A 27 -23.09 7.25 3.62
C GLY A 27 -24.09 6.72 2.62
N GLU A 28 -25.30 7.26 2.65
CA GLU A 28 -26.21 7.28 1.50
C GLU A 28 -26.76 8.70 1.39
N ALA A 29 -25.96 9.58 0.77
CA ALA A 29 -26.36 10.95 0.46
C ALA A 29 -27.47 10.89 -0.59
N ALA A 30 -28.71 10.79 -0.12
CA ALA A 30 -29.87 10.96 -0.97
C ALA A 30 -29.84 12.37 -1.60
N PRO A 31 -30.13 12.52 -2.91
CA PRO A 31 -30.19 13.81 -3.59
C PRO A 31 -31.38 14.68 -3.16
N GLU A 32 -32.15 14.28 -2.15
CA GLU A 32 -33.40 14.95 -1.76
C GLU A 32 -33.20 16.34 -1.15
N GLY A 33 -32.03 16.62 -0.55
CA GLY A 33 -31.75 17.92 0.06
C GLY A 33 -31.68 19.08 -0.94
N SER A 34 -31.20 18.84 -2.17
CA SER A 34 -31.11 19.90 -3.19
C SER A 34 -32.45 20.17 -3.87
N ILE A 35 -33.30 19.15 -4.01
CA ILE A 35 -34.65 19.28 -4.59
C ILE A 35 -35.54 20.10 -3.65
N ALA A 36 -35.45 19.87 -2.34
CA ALA A 36 -36.22 20.61 -1.34
C ALA A 36 -35.86 22.11 -1.31
N ALA A 37 -34.57 22.47 -1.42
CA ALA A 37 -34.12 23.87 -1.40
C ALA A 37 -34.64 24.67 -2.61
N VAL A 38 -34.59 24.08 -3.81
CA VAL A 38 -35.09 24.70 -5.05
C VAL A 38 -36.61 24.89 -5.01
N GLU A 39 -37.35 23.92 -4.45
CA GLU A 39 -38.79 24.05 -4.30
C GLU A 39 -39.18 25.13 -3.27
N LEU A 40 -38.39 25.29 -2.20
CA LEU A 40 -38.59 26.31 -1.17
C LEU A 40 -38.35 27.72 -1.72
N GLU A 41 -37.29 27.92 -2.51
CA GLU A 41 -36.99 29.20 -3.19
C GLU A 41 -38.14 29.59 -4.14
N LYS A 42 -38.67 28.62 -4.90
CA LYS A 42 -39.81 28.84 -5.79
C LYS A 42 -41.10 29.22 -5.05
N ARG A 43 -41.38 28.59 -3.90
CA ARG A 43 -42.55 28.94 -3.06
C ARG A 43 -42.39 30.32 -2.42
N PHE A 44 -41.16 30.71 -2.07
CA PHE A 44 -40.87 32.04 -1.54
C PHE A 44 -41.04 33.13 -2.60
N GLU A 45 -40.58 32.92 -3.84
CA GLU A 45 -40.84 33.83 -4.95
C GLU A 45 -42.33 33.99 -5.23
N GLN A 46 -43.10 32.90 -5.18
CA GLN A 46 -44.56 32.96 -5.31
C GLN A 46 -45.21 33.78 -4.19
N LEU A 47 -44.77 33.62 -2.94
CA LEU A 47 -45.25 34.40 -1.80
C LEU A 47 -44.91 35.90 -1.96
N LYS A 48 -43.70 36.22 -2.42
CA LYS A 48 -43.26 37.60 -2.69
C LYS A 48 -44.11 38.23 -3.81
N ALA A 49 -44.41 37.47 -4.86
CA ALA A 49 -45.27 37.91 -5.94
C ALA A 49 -46.72 38.18 -5.47
N MET A 50 -47.30 37.28 -4.67
CA MET A 50 -48.65 37.47 -4.09
C MET A 50 -48.70 38.70 -3.18
N ALA A 51 -47.72 38.87 -2.28
CA ALA A 51 -47.63 40.02 -1.39
C ALA A 51 -47.49 41.36 -2.15
N SER A 52 -46.76 41.36 -3.26
CA SER A 52 -46.63 42.56 -4.12
C SER A 52 -47.90 42.87 -4.92
N ALA A 53 -48.66 41.85 -5.30
CA ALA A 53 -49.91 41.98 -6.07
C ALA A 53 -51.09 42.44 -5.20
N GLU A 54 -51.11 42.12 -3.90
CA GLU A 54 -52.16 42.55 -2.96
C GLU A 54 -52.13 44.04 -2.59
N GLY A 55 -51.13 44.80 -3.04
CA GLY A 55 -51.23 46.25 -3.18
C GLY A 55 -51.46 47.08 -1.91
N LYS A 56 -50.36 47.64 -1.38
CA LYS A 56 -50.30 48.93 -0.64
C LYS A 56 -50.82 49.05 0.80
N ALA A 57 -51.17 47.97 1.49
CA ALA A 57 -51.33 48.00 2.94
C ALA A 57 -50.73 46.75 3.63
N ALA A 58 -49.64 46.21 3.07
CA ALA A 58 -48.89 45.15 3.75
C ALA A 58 -48.36 45.74 5.07
N ASP A 59 -48.77 45.13 6.18
CA ASP A 59 -48.37 45.49 7.52
C ASP A 59 -46.84 45.61 7.58
N PRO A 60 -46.24 46.70 8.10
CA PRO A 60 -44.79 46.84 8.23
C PRO A 60 -44.13 45.63 8.92
N GLU A 61 -44.83 44.97 9.85
CA GLU A 61 -44.35 43.73 10.47
C GLU A 61 -44.20 42.58 9.46
N PHE A 62 -45.09 42.47 8.47
CA PHE A 62 -45.02 41.42 7.45
C PHE A 62 -43.85 41.62 6.49
N LEU A 63 -43.56 42.87 6.11
CA LEU A 63 -42.39 43.18 5.29
C LEU A 63 -41.09 42.84 6.01
N GLN A 64 -41.02 43.13 7.31
CA GLN A 64 -39.85 42.79 8.14
C GLN A 64 -39.68 41.28 8.27
N MET A 65 -40.77 40.52 8.43
CA MET A 65 -40.73 39.06 8.45
C MET A 65 -40.24 38.47 7.12
N MET A 66 -40.64 39.05 5.98
CA MET A 66 -40.17 38.63 4.66
C MET A 66 -38.67 38.91 4.47
N GLU A 67 -38.16 40.04 4.97
CA GLU A 67 -36.73 40.36 4.94
C GLU A 67 -35.91 39.39 5.82
N ASP A 68 -36.41 39.07 7.02
CA ASP A 68 -35.78 38.07 7.90
C ASP A 68 -35.77 36.67 7.28
N LEU A 69 -36.86 36.25 6.61
CA LEU A 69 -36.91 34.98 5.88
C LEU A 69 -35.96 34.96 4.69
N GLU A 70 -35.87 36.06 3.93
CA GLU A 70 -34.92 36.19 2.80
C GLU A 70 -33.48 36.06 3.30
N LYS A 71 -33.17 36.69 4.45
CA LYS A 71 -31.87 36.58 5.12
C LYS A 71 -31.58 35.17 5.63
N GLN A 72 -32.56 34.47 6.18
CA GLN A 72 -32.42 33.07 6.60
C GLN A 72 -32.19 32.14 5.41
N LEU A 73 -32.92 32.33 4.31
CA LEU A 73 -32.72 31.56 3.07
C LEU A 73 -31.34 31.79 2.48
N GLN A 74 -30.86 33.04 2.48
CA GLN A 74 -29.52 33.36 2.01
C GLN A 74 -28.46 32.70 2.89
N GLY A 75 -28.62 32.72 4.22
CA GLY A 75 -27.72 32.02 5.15
C GLY A 75 -27.72 30.50 4.96
N LEU A 76 -28.87 29.90 4.66
CA LEU A 76 -28.98 28.47 4.33
C LEU A 76 -28.29 28.13 3.01
N LYS A 77 -28.42 29.00 1.99
CA LYS A 77 -27.78 28.84 0.68
C LYS A 77 -26.25 28.89 0.81
N GLU A 78 -25.74 29.89 1.54
CA GLU A 78 -24.31 29.99 1.86
C GLU A 78 -23.81 28.77 2.64
N GLY A 79 -24.58 28.30 3.63
CA GLY A 79 -24.28 27.08 4.39
C GLY A 79 -24.25 25.82 3.52
N GLN A 80 -25.19 25.68 2.57
CA GLN A 80 -25.24 24.56 1.63
C GLN A 80 -24.04 24.57 0.67
N GLU A 81 -23.67 25.74 0.14
CA GLU A 81 -22.48 25.88 -0.70
C GLU A 81 -21.19 25.55 0.08
N GLN A 82 -21.10 25.96 1.35
CA GLN A 82 -19.98 25.64 2.21
C GLN A 82 -19.89 24.14 2.51
N LEU A 83 -21.02 23.49 2.78
CA LEU A 83 -21.09 22.04 2.97
C LEU A 83 -20.68 21.28 1.72
N GLN A 84 -21.16 21.69 0.54
CA GLN A 84 -20.74 21.08 -0.73
C GLN A 84 -19.24 21.22 -0.96
N LYS A 85 -18.68 22.42 -0.75
CA LYS A 85 -17.22 22.65 -0.85
C LYS A 85 -16.45 21.76 0.14
N SER A 86 -16.93 21.62 1.37
CA SER A 86 -16.30 20.77 2.38
C SER A 86 -16.39 19.28 2.02
N GLN A 87 -17.49 18.83 1.43
CA GLN A 87 -17.65 17.45 0.95
C GLN A 87 -16.70 17.16 -0.22
N GLU A 88 -16.62 18.07 -1.19
CA GLU A 88 -15.67 17.94 -2.30
C GLU A 88 -14.22 17.89 -1.81
N GLU A 89 -13.86 18.74 -0.84
CA GLU A 89 -12.53 18.75 -0.25
C GLU A 89 -12.24 17.46 0.53
N ALA A 90 -13.20 16.97 1.31
CA ALA A 90 -13.09 15.68 2.00
C ALA A 90 -12.96 14.52 1.02
N GLU A 91 -13.70 14.52 -0.09
CA GLU A 91 -13.54 13.52 -1.14
C GLU A 91 -12.18 13.58 -1.82
N ARG A 92 -11.68 14.78 -2.13
CA ARG A 92 -10.33 14.95 -2.71
C ARG A 92 -9.27 14.44 -1.76
N SER A 93 -9.37 14.77 -0.47
CA SER A 93 -8.48 14.27 0.56
C SER A 93 -8.53 12.73 0.66
N ARG A 94 -9.72 12.12 0.70
CA ARG A 94 -9.89 10.66 0.72
C ARG A 94 -9.30 9.97 -0.52
N LYS A 95 -9.47 10.57 -1.70
CA LYS A 95 -8.89 10.04 -2.95
C LYS A 95 -7.37 10.13 -2.91
N GLN A 96 -6.80 11.21 -2.37
CA GLN A 96 -5.36 11.36 -2.21
C GLN A 96 -4.80 10.32 -1.23
N THR A 97 -5.40 10.14 -0.06
CA THR A 97 -4.95 9.14 0.92
C THR A 97 -5.05 7.73 0.34
N ALA A 98 -6.13 7.41 -0.38
CA ALA A 98 -6.27 6.11 -1.03
C ALA A 98 -5.19 5.85 -2.11
N MET A 99 -4.79 6.88 -2.86
CA MET A 99 -3.67 6.78 -3.80
C MET A 99 -2.35 6.55 -3.05
N GLU A 100 -2.08 7.32 -2.00
CA GLU A 100 -0.87 7.15 -1.18
C GLU A 100 -0.79 5.74 -0.58
N ASP A 101 -1.89 5.26 -0.01
CA ASP A 101 -2.02 3.91 0.53
C ASP A 101 -1.75 2.85 -0.55
N SER A 102 -2.33 3.01 -1.73
CA SER A 102 -2.08 2.07 -2.84
C SER A 102 -0.60 2.05 -3.26
N THR A 103 0.06 3.21 -3.32
CA THR A 103 1.48 3.30 -3.67
C THR A 103 2.39 2.72 -2.60
N TRP A 104 2.00 2.87 -1.33
CA TRP A 104 2.72 2.29 -0.20
C TRP A 104 2.61 0.77 -0.21
N VAL A 105 1.39 0.23 -0.38
CA VAL A 105 1.18 -1.22 -0.48
C VAL A 105 1.94 -1.78 -1.68
N ALA A 106 1.94 -1.08 -2.82
CA ALA A 106 2.72 -1.47 -3.99
C ALA A 106 4.22 -1.55 -3.69
N ALA A 107 4.76 -0.56 -2.96
CA ALA A 107 6.16 -0.55 -2.54
C ALA A 107 6.47 -1.69 -1.55
N CYS A 108 5.59 -1.97 -0.58
CA CYS A 108 5.74 -3.10 0.33
C CYS A 108 5.75 -4.44 -0.40
N PHE A 109 4.82 -4.63 -1.33
CA PHE A 109 4.76 -5.85 -2.14
C PHE A 109 6.03 -6.01 -2.96
N ALA A 110 6.48 -4.95 -3.61
CA ALA A 110 7.73 -4.89 -4.39
C ALA A 110 8.99 -5.22 -3.57
N MET A 111 9.12 -4.70 -2.35
CA MET A 111 10.26 -5.03 -1.49
C MET A 111 10.17 -6.47 -0.96
N ALA A 112 8.96 -6.96 -0.67
CA ALA A 112 8.73 -8.34 -0.24
C ALA A 112 9.08 -9.33 -1.36
N THR A 113 8.70 -9.06 -2.61
CA THR A 113 9.08 -9.90 -3.75
C THR A 113 10.60 -9.93 -3.95
N GLU A 114 11.26 -8.79 -3.76
CA GLU A 114 12.72 -8.68 -3.84
C GLU A 114 13.42 -9.50 -2.74
N SER A 115 12.90 -9.47 -1.52
CA SER A 115 13.42 -10.22 -0.37
C SER A 115 13.34 -11.73 -0.59
N LEU A 116 12.37 -12.19 -1.40
CA LEU A 116 12.21 -13.60 -1.80
C LEU A 116 13.06 -13.98 -3.03
N GLY A 117 13.99 -13.12 -3.45
CA GLY A 117 14.91 -13.36 -4.57
C GLY A 117 14.56 -12.62 -5.86
N GLY A 118 13.56 -11.73 -5.84
CA GLY A 118 13.18 -10.86 -6.97
C GLY A 118 12.37 -11.55 -8.08
N SER A 119 12.34 -12.88 -8.13
CA SER A 119 11.40 -13.65 -8.94
C SER A 119 10.57 -14.56 -8.03
N LEU A 120 9.24 -14.44 -8.04
CA LEU A 120 8.40 -15.36 -7.27
C LEU A 120 8.57 -16.77 -7.85
N SER A 121 8.67 -17.79 -7.00
CA SER A 121 8.61 -19.17 -7.48
C SER A 121 7.34 -19.41 -8.30
N LYS A 122 7.32 -20.44 -9.15
CA LYS A 122 6.12 -20.79 -9.92
C LYS A 122 4.90 -20.97 -9.02
N GLU A 123 5.09 -21.63 -7.89
CA GLU A 123 4.07 -21.84 -6.86
C GLU A 123 3.58 -20.51 -6.26
N LEU A 124 4.48 -19.59 -5.93
CA LEU A 124 4.13 -18.29 -5.37
C LEU A 124 3.43 -17.41 -6.43
N PHE A 125 3.83 -17.50 -7.70
CA PHE A 125 3.15 -16.81 -8.80
C PHE A 125 1.72 -17.31 -8.99
N GLU A 126 1.51 -18.63 -9.00
CA GLU A 126 0.17 -19.23 -9.09
C GLU A 126 -0.69 -18.85 -7.87
N ALA A 127 -0.11 -18.86 -6.68
CA ALA A 127 -0.79 -18.44 -5.46
C ALA A 127 -1.20 -16.95 -5.53
N VAL A 128 -0.29 -16.06 -5.93
CA VAL A 128 -0.60 -14.62 -6.11
C VAL A 128 -1.66 -14.42 -7.22
N GLY A 129 -1.64 -15.24 -8.27
CA GLY A 129 -2.69 -15.29 -9.29
C GLY A 129 -4.05 -15.62 -8.70
N ARG A 130 -4.15 -16.68 -7.89
CA ARG A 130 -5.40 -17.02 -7.18
C ARG A 130 -5.87 -15.92 -6.26
N ALA A 131 -4.96 -15.23 -5.57
CA ALA A 131 -5.30 -14.08 -4.73
C ALA A 131 -5.88 -12.92 -5.54
N ALA A 132 -5.34 -12.65 -6.73
CA ALA A 132 -5.84 -11.61 -7.62
C ALA A 132 -7.25 -11.92 -8.18
N GLU A 133 -7.59 -13.20 -8.32
CA GLU A 133 -8.88 -13.69 -8.82
C GLU A 133 -9.92 -13.97 -7.72
N ASP A 134 -9.69 -13.49 -6.48
CA ASP A 134 -10.55 -13.74 -5.32
C ASP A 134 -10.70 -15.22 -4.93
N ASN A 135 -9.81 -16.08 -5.42
CA ASN A 135 -9.79 -17.53 -5.19
C ASN A 135 -8.83 -17.95 -4.06
N MET A 136 -8.45 -17.04 -3.18
CA MET A 136 -7.58 -17.29 -2.03
C MET A 136 -8.18 -16.72 -0.75
N THR A 137 -8.21 -17.54 0.30
CA THR A 137 -8.66 -17.13 1.63
C THR A 137 -7.53 -16.43 2.41
N LEU A 138 -7.89 -15.66 3.44
CA LEU A 138 -6.90 -15.04 4.35
C LEU A 138 -6.05 -16.09 5.08
N GLU A 139 -6.62 -17.27 5.36
CA GLU A 139 -5.89 -18.39 5.97
C GLU A 139 -4.78 -18.91 5.05
N GLU A 140 -5.08 -19.11 3.76
CA GLU A 140 -4.09 -19.51 2.77
C GLU A 140 -3.04 -18.41 2.54
N ALA A 141 -3.47 -17.15 2.48
CA ALA A 141 -2.57 -16.02 2.32
C ALA A 141 -1.58 -15.90 3.50
N ALA A 142 -2.01 -16.22 4.71
CA ALA A 142 -1.17 -16.18 5.91
C ALA A 142 -0.01 -17.18 5.88
N GLU A 143 -0.14 -18.29 5.15
CA GLU A 143 0.97 -19.26 4.99
C GLU A 143 2.07 -18.72 4.07
N LEU A 144 1.74 -17.82 3.14
CA LEU A 144 2.66 -17.33 2.13
C LEU A 144 3.60 -16.26 2.71
N PRO A 145 4.93 -16.42 2.60
CA PRO A 145 5.90 -15.44 3.10
C PRO A 145 5.69 -14.04 2.52
N LEU A 146 5.26 -13.95 1.26
CA LEU A 146 5.04 -12.69 0.57
C LEU A 146 4.00 -11.81 1.27
N PHE A 147 2.84 -12.36 1.63
CA PHE A 147 1.79 -11.60 2.29
C PHE A 147 2.17 -11.26 3.72
N ARG A 148 2.86 -12.16 4.44
CA ARG A 148 3.40 -11.86 5.78
C ARG A 148 4.40 -10.70 5.76
N MET A 149 5.37 -10.73 4.85
CA MET A 149 6.34 -9.65 4.65
C MET A 149 5.67 -8.33 4.27
N ALA A 150 4.69 -8.37 3.36
CA ALA A 150 3.93 -7.19 2.97
C ALA A 150 3.13 -6.63 4.16
N THR A 151 2.54 -7.48 5.00
CA THR A 151 1.79 -7.08 6.20
C THR A 151 2.68 -6.45 7.26
N VAL A 152 3.87 -7.01 7.54
CA VAL A 152 4.85 -6.36 8.44
C VAL A 152 5.22 -4.98 7.93
N CYS A 153 5.54 -4.89 6.63
CA CYS A 153 5.87 -3.63 5.98
C CYS A 153 4.73 -2.59 6.07
N LEU A 154 3.47 -3.03 6.03
CA LEU A 154 2.30 -2.17 6.26
C LEU A 154 2.16 -1.78 7.74
N GLY A 155 2.37 -2.71 8.67
CA GLY A 155 2.34 -2.46 10.11
C GLY A 155 3.35 -1.40 10.54
N LYS A 156 4.58 -1.45 10.00
CA LYS A 156 5.64 -0.45 10.31
C LYS A 156 5.28 0.98 9.91
N ARG A 157 4.37 1.18 8.96
CA ARG A 157 3.83 2.52 8.65
C ARG A 157 2.94 3.04 9.78
N LEU A 158 2.21 2.16 10.45
CA LEU A 158 1.25 2.49 11.50
C LEU A 158 1.90 2.58 12.88
N ASP A 159 2.82 1.67 13.19
CA ASP A 159 3.36 1.48 14.56
C ASP A 159 4.47 2.47 14.93
N GLU A 160 5.40 2.78 14.02
CA GLU A 160 6.55 3.62 14.36
C GLU A 160 6.25 5.13 14.28
N GLY A 161 5.01 5.50 13.91
CA GLY A 161 4.78 6.76 13.21
C GLY A 161 5.61 6.80 11.92
N GLU A 162 5.40 7.78 11.05
CA GLU A 162 6.34 7.98 9.94
C GLU A 162 7.70 8.44 10.50
N THR A 163 8.54 7.52 10.94
CA THR A 163 9.94 7.87 11.18
C THR A 163 10.48 8.40 9.86
N ALA A 164 11.16 9.54 9.89
CA ALA A 164 11.64 10.22 8.69
C ALA A 164 12.43 9.25 7.76
N ARG A 165 13.11 8.27 8.37
CA ARG A 165 13.85 7.21 7.69
C ARG A 165 12.95 6.25 6.91
N THR A 166 11.86 5.77 7.49
CA THR A 166 10.91 4.87 6.80
C THR A 166 10.23 5.63 5.66
N GLN A 167 9.80 6.87 5.91
CA GLN A 167 9.19 7.69 4.85
C GLN A 167 10.17 7.98 3.69
N GLU A 168 11.43 8.29 4.00
CA GLU A 168 12.47 8.52 3.00
C GLU A 168 12.79 7.25 2.19
N MET A 169 12.88 6.09 2.85
CA MET A 169 13.05 4.80 2.18
C MET A 169 11.93 4.58 1.16
N PHE A 170 10.66 4.74 1.56
CA PHE A 170 9.53 4.55 0.65
C PHE A 170 9.47 5.59 -0.47
N LYS A 171 9.84 6.85 -0.21
CA LYS A 171 10.00 7.86 -1.27
C LYS A 171 11.04 7.40 -2.30
N HIS A 172 12.17 6.85 -1.86
CA HIS A 172 13.18 6.29 -2.76
C HIS A 172 12.68 5.07 -3.53
N VAL A 173 11.98 4.15 -2.87
CA VAL A 173 11.42 2.95 -3.52
C VAL A 173 10.37 3.34 -4.55
N THR A 174 9.39 4.16 -4.19
CA THR A 174 8.32 4.60 -5.11
C THR A 174 8.88 5.38 -6.31
N MET A 175 9.84 6.28 -6.11
CA MET A 175 10.54 6.94 -7.22
C MET A 175 11.34 5.95 -8.08
N GLY A 176 11.98 4.97 -7.46
CA GLY A 176 12.70 3.89 -8.14
C GLY A 176 11.77 3.05 -9.02
N LEU A 177 10.62 2.64 -8.49
CA LEU A 177 9.59 1.87 -9.19
C LEU A 177 9.05 2.65 -10.40
N LYS A 178 8.76 3.94 -10.25
CA LYS A 178 8.35 4.82 -11.37
C LYS A 178 9.41 4.90 -12.48
N ARG A 179 10.69 4.79 -12.11
CA ARG A 179 11.84 4.77 -13.04
C ARG A 179 12.19 3.36 -13.52
N GLY A 180 11.41 2.34 -13.17
CA GLY A 180 11.67 0.95 -13.52
C GLY A 180 12.91 0.36 -12.86
N ARG A 181 13.41 0.95 -11.76
CA ARG A 181 14.50 0.37 -10.95
C ARG A 181 13.97 -0.76 -10.06
N LYS A 182 14.86 -1.69 -9.73
CA LYS A 182 14.58 -2.74 -8.74
C LYS A 182 14.42 -2.09 -7.36
N PRO A 183 13.37 -2.39 -6.60
CA PRO A 183 13.29 -1.97 -5.20
C PRO A 183 14.44 -2.61 -4.40
N PRO A 184 14.88 -2.00 -3.29
CA PRO A 184 15.72 -2.70 -2.33
C PRO A 184 14.92 -3.84 -1.65
N PRO A 185 15.60 -4.86 -1.11
CA PRO A 185 14.94 -5.83 -0.24
C PRO A 185 14.44 -5.16 1.05
N LEU A 186 13.51 -5.81 1.75
CA LEU A 186 13.07 -5.40 3.07
C LEU A 186 14.23 -5.50 4.07
N PRO A 187 14.25 -4.64 5.11
CA PRO A 187 15.18 -4.80 6.23
C PRO A 187 15.10 -6.20 6.84
N GLU A 188 16.25 -6.78 7.19
CA GLU A 188 16.34 -8.15 7.76
C GLU A 188 15.46 -8.31 8.99
N ALA A 189 15.40 -7.31 9.87
CA ALA A 189 14.53 -7.31 11.05
C ALA A 189 13.04 -7.52 10.70
N TRP A 190 12.57 -6.94 9.58
CA TRP A 190 11.17 -7.08 9.15
C TRP A 190 10.92 -8.45 8.50
N VAL A 191 11.94 -9.01 7.84
CA VAL A 191 11.90 -10.36 7.27
C VAL A 191 11.81 -11.39 8.39
N GLU A 192 12.62 -11.25 9.45
CA GLU A 192 12.57 -12.12 10.63
C GLU A 192 11.23 -12.01 11.37
N GLU A 193 10.74 -10.79 11.58
CA GLU A 193 9.43 -10.53 12.19
C GLU A 193 8.30 -11.18 11.39
N SER A 194 8.38 -11.16 10.06
CA SER A 194 7.38 -11.78 9.18
C SER A 194 7.29 -13.30 9.30
N ALA A 195 8.31 -13.95 9.87
CA ALA A 195 8.30 -15.39 10.11
C ALA A 195 7.51 -15.77 11.37
N SER A 196 7.18 -14.82 12.25
CA SER A 196 6.45 -15.06 13.50
C SER A 196 5.00 -15.51 13.26
N ASP A 197 4.48 -16.30 14.21
CA ASP A 197 3.07 -16.72 14.22
C ASP A 197 2.12 -15.53 14.48
N GLU A 198 2.60 -14.47 15.14
CA GLU A 198 1.84 -13.24 15.36
C GLU A 198 1.47 -12.56 14.04
N VAL A 199 2.42 -12.44 13.11
CA VAL A 199 2.18 -11.87 11.78
C VAL A 199 1.24 -12.75 10.97
N LYS A 200 1.34 -14.07 11.13
CA LYS A 200 0.41 -15.01 10.50
C LYS A 200 -1.03 -14.75 10.96
N GLU A 201 -1.24 -14.52 12.25
CA GLU A 201 -2.54 -14.17 12.80
C GLU A 201 -3.01 -12.77 12.36
N GLN A 202 -2.09 -11.82 12.24
CA GLN A 202 -2.40 -10.50 11.67
C GLN A 202 -2.91 -10.61 10.24
N VAL A 203 -2.29 -11.45 9.40
CA VAL A 203 -2.76 -11.68 8.02
C VAL A 203 -4.18 -12.25 8.01
N ARG A 204 -4.49 -13.20 8.89
CA ARG A 204 -5.83 -13.79 9.02
C ARG A 204 -6.90 -12.78 9.41
N HIS A 205 -6.52 -11.75 10.17
CA HIS A 205 -7.40 -10.70 10.65
C HIS A 205 -7.27 -9.37 9.90
N LEU A 206 -6.68 -9.37 8.71
CA LEU A 206 -6.62 -8.17 7.88
C LEU A 206 -8.02 -7.63 7.61
N SER A 207 -8.16 -6.30 7.69
CA SER A 207 -9.40 -5.64 7.32
C SER A 207 -9.73 -5.91 5.84
N PRO A 208 -11.03 -5.98 5.45
CA PRO A 208 -11.41 -6.21 4.06
C PRO A 208 -10.78 -5.21 3.09
N TRP A 209 -10.62 -3.96 3.52
CA TRP A 209 -9.96 -2.91 2.76
C TRP A 209 -8.47 -3.19 2.54
N ALA A 210 -7.72 -3.54 3.59
CA ALA A 210 -6.29 -3.84 3.48
C ALA A 210 -6.05 -5.08 2.62
N TRP A 211 -6.88 -6.12 2.80
CA TRP A 211 -6.85 -7.30 1.96
C TRP A 211 -7.12 -6.97 0.48
N ASN A 212 -8.11 -6.11 0.20
CA ASN A 212 -8.40 -5.70 -1.18
C ASN A 212 -7.23 -4.96 -1.83
N LEU A 213 -6.53 -4.10 -1.09
CA LEU A 213 -5.31 -3.45 -1.59
C LEU A 213 -4.21 -4.47 -1.91
N LEU A 214 -3.98 -5.45 -1.04
CA LEU A 214 -3.01 -6.52 -1.29
C LEU A 214 -3.37 -7.35 -2.53
N LYS A 215 -4.64 -7.69 -2.72
CA LYS A 215 -5.12 -8.39 -3.93
C LYS A 215 -4.92 -7.55 -5.20
N MET A 216 -5.20 -6.25 -5.15
CA MET A 216 -4.95 -5.36 -6.29
C MET A 216 -3.47 -5.33 -6.66
N GLN A 217 -2.56 -5.28 -5.68
CA GLN A 217 -1.12 -5.34 -5.95
C GLN A 217 -0.67 -6.72 -6.42
N ALA A 218 -1.26 -7.79 -5.92
CA ALA A 218 -1.06 -9.16 -6.40
C ALA A 218 -1.44 -9.27 -7.89
N GLY A 219 -2.61 -8.78 -8.29
CA GLY A 219 -3.03 -8.73 -9.70
C GLY A 219 -2.11 -7.88 -10.56
N GLY A 220 -1.67 -6.73 -10.03
CA GLY A 220 -0.66 -5.89 -10.67
C GLY A 220 0.67 -6.61 -10.87
N ALA A 221 1.11 -7.43 -9.91
CA ALA A 221 2.35 -8.21 -10.00
C ALA A 221 2.25 -9.35 -11.04
N VAL A 222 1.10 -10.01 -11.11
CA VAL A 222 0.82 -11.08 -12.09
C VAL A 222 0.77 -10.51 -13.51
N TYR A 223 0.04 -9.41 -13.72
CA TYR A 223 -0.11 -8.78 -15.03
C TYR A 223 1.19 -8.11 -15.51
N ASN A 224 1.93 -7.49 -14.59
CA ASN A 224 3.26 -6.92 -14.88
C ASN A 224 4.36 -7.96 -14.72
N SER A 225 4.21 -9.16 -15.28
CA SER A 225 5.23 -10.21 -15.31
C SER A 225 6.58 -9.80 -15.93
N LYS A 226 6.72 -8.55 -16.42
CA LYS A 226 8.01 -7.89 -16.66
C LYS A 226 8.95 -7.90 -15.44
N TRP A 227 8.48 -8.14 -14.23
CA TRP A 227 9.36 -8.43 -13.08
C TRP A 227 10.18 -9.70 -13.28
N TYR A 228 9.62 -10.71 -13.97
CA TYR A 228 10.29 -11.95 -14.37
C TYR A 228 11.10 -11.83 -15.66
N ASN A 229 10.58 -11.05 -16.61
CA ASN A 229 11.20 -10.89 -17.92
C ASN A 229 12.26 -9.78 -17.98
N ARG A 230 12.75 -9.28 -16.85
CA ARG A 230 14.05 -8.59 -16.82
C ARG A 230 15.12 -9.66 -16.99
N GLY A 231 15.32 -10.10 -18.23
CA GLY A 231 16.44 -10.93 -18.63
C GLY A 231 17.77 -10.33 -18.12
N PRO A 232 18.84 -11.13 -18.07
CA PRO A 232 20.13 -10.65 -17.62
C PRO A 232 20.44 -9.31 -18.30
N PRO A 233 20.89 -8.30 -17.54
CA PRO A 233 20.97 -6.94 -18.02
C PRO A 233 21.70 -6.91 -19.36
N SER A 234 21.23 -6.12 -20.32
CA SER A 234 21.64 -6.20 -21.74
C SER A 234 23.15 -6.18 -21.98
N PHE A 235 23.96 -5.70 -21.02
CA PHE A 235 25.42 -5.85 -21.06
C PHE A 235 25.89 -7.32 -21.04
N PHE A 236 25.16 -8.26 -20.44
CA PHE A 236 25.43 -9.69 -20.56
C PHE A 236 25.30 -10.15 -22.00
N LEU A 237 24.37 -9.62 -22.80
CA LEU A 237 24.35 -9.90 -24.24
C LEU A 237 25.52 -9.22 -24.95
N VAL A 238 25.95 -8.04 -24.50
CA VAL A 238 27.12 -7.34 -25.08
C VAL A 238 28.45 -8.02 -24.74
N PHE A 239 28.59 -8.76 -23.64
CA PHE A 239 29.85 -9.43 -23.26
C PHE A 239 29.81 -10.96 -23.43
N ALA A 240 28.67 -11.62 -23.25
CA ALA A 240 28.55 -13.07 -23.36
C ALA A 240 28.41 -13.56 -24.81
N LEU A 241 27.99 -12.73 -25.77
CA LEU A 241 27.98 -13.09 -27.19
C LEU A 241 29.34 -12.90 -27.89
N PRO A 242 30.06 -11.76 -27.76
CA PRO A 242 31.27 -11.57 -28.55
C PRO A 242 32.44 -12.43 -28.09
N VAL A 243 32.50 -12.89 -26.83
CA VAL A 243 33.61 -13.75 -26.39
C VAL A 243 33.56 -15.12 -27.08
N PRO A 244 32.45 -15.89 -27.04
CA PRO A 244 32.33 -17.14 -27.79
C PRO A 244 32.43 -16.94 -29.30
N LEU A 245 31.85 -15.85 -29.86
CA LEU A 245 31.97 -15.53 -31.28
C LEU A 245 33.42 -15.22 -31.68
N TYR A 246 34.16 -14.48 -30.85
CA TYR A 246 35.58 -14.20 -31.07
C TYR A 246 36.39 -15.49 -31.11
N TYR A 247 36.17 -16.41 -30.16
CA TYR A 247 36.83 -17.72 -30.15
C TYR A 247 36.43 -18.59 -31.35
N ALA A 248 35.16 -18.58 -31.77
CA ALA A 248 34.69 -19.31 -32.94
C ALA A 248 35.31 -18.76 -34.24
N VAL A 249 35.40 -17.44 -34.38
CA VAL A 249 36.05 -16.78 -35.51
C VAL A 249 37.56 -17.03 -35.51
N GLN A 250 38.23 -16.96 -34.35
CA GLN A 250 39.65 -17.32 -34.21
C GLN A 250 39.90 -18.78 -34.62
N TRP A 251 39.03 -19.69 -34.19
CA TRP A 251 39.12 -21.11 -34.53
C TRP A 251 38.94 -21.33 -36.04
N LEU A 252 37.95 -20.67 -36.67
CA LEU A 252 37.74 -20.74 -38.12
C LEU A 252 38.93 -20.19 -38.91
N LEU A 253 39.50 -19.05 -38.48
CA LEU A 253 40.67 -18.45 -39.12
C LEU A 253 41.91 -19.33 -39.00
N ARG A 254 42.14 -19.97 -37.85
CA ARG A 254 43.22 -20.96 -37.68
C ARG A 254 43.04 -22.16 -38.60
N LYS A 255 41.81 -22.67 -38.70
CA LYS A 255 41.49 -23.81 -39.57
C LYS A 255 41.72 -23.49 -41.05
N LEU A 256 41.44 -22.26 -41.48
CA LEU A 256 41.70 -21.80 -42.85
C LEU A 256 43.19 -21.56 -43.14
N ARG A 257 43.99 -21.21 -42.13
CA ARG A 257 45.45 -21.00 -42.29
C ARG A 257 46.28 -22.29 -42.22
N GLY A 258 45.66 -23.44 -41.97
CA GLY A 258 46.37 -24.71 -41.85
C GLY A 258 47.29 -24.80 -40.63
N GLU A 259 47.09 -23.93 -39.63
CA GLU A 259 47.84 -24.00 -38.39
C GLU A 259 47.41 -25.24 -37.58
N PRO A 260 48.35 -26.00 -37.00
CA PRO A 260 48.02 -27.14 -36.16
C PRO A 260 47.13 -26.67 -35.00
N GLY A 261 46.07 -27.44 -34.74
CA GLY A 261 45.01 -27.07 -33.80
C GLY A 261 45.53 -26.77 -32.40
N PRO A 262 44.74 -26.05 -31.57
CA PRO A 262 45.12 -25.77 -30.19
C PRO A 262 45.44 -27.08 -29.46
N PRO A 263 46.40 -27.06 -28.51
CA PRO A 263 46.78 -28.26 -27.77
C PRO A 263 45.52 -28.87 -27.17
N GLU A 264 45.30 -30.17 -27.41
CA GLU A 264 44.26 -30.93 -26.71
C GLU A 264 44.41 -30.63 -25.22
N ILE A 265 43.41 -29.97 -24.65
CA ILE A 265 43.24 -29.89 -23.21
C ILE A 265 42.94 -31.34 -22.82
N LYS A 266 43.99 -32.07 -22.46
CA LYS A 266 43.85 -33.34 -21.79
C LYS A 266 43.14 -33.01 -20.49
N ASP A 267 41.89 -33.43 -20.39
CA ASP A 267 41.17 -33.49 -19.13
C ASP A 267 41.97 -34.40 -18.21
N ASP A 268 42.91 -33.81 -17.47
CA ASP A 268 43.60 -34.46 -16.37
C ASP A 268 42.56 -34.72 -15.29
N LYS A 269 41.85 -35.83 -15.46
CA LYS A 269 41.08 -36.53 -14.44
C LYS A 269 42.08 -37.11 -13.43
N LYS A 270 42.83 -36.25 -12.76
CA LYS A 270 43.72 -36.60 -11.66
C LYS A 270 43.03 -36.20 -10.37
N LYS A 271 42.44 -37.22 -9.75
CA LYS A 271 42.46 -37.51 -8.31
C LYS A 271 42.32 -36.26 -7.41
N GLY A 272 41.25 -36.14 -6.64
CA GLY A 272 41.06 -37.03 -5.49
C GLY A 272 42.29 -36.93 -4.56
N ASP A 273 42.10 -36.45 -3.34
CA ASP A 273 43.14 -36.42 -2.28
C ASP A 273 44.11 -35.23 -2.29
N ALA A 274 43.57 -34.01 -2.17
CA ALA A 274 44.34 -32.88 -1.60
C ALA A 274 43.54 -31.99 -0.64
N LYS A 275 42.24 -32.25 -0.42
CA LYS A 275 41.38 -31.45 0.47
C LYS A 275 40.95 -32.16 1.76
N LYS A 276 41.59 -33.28 2.10
CA LYS A 276 41.33 -34.04 3.35
C LYS A 276 42.44 -33.94 4.41
N VAL A 277 43.58 -33.32 4.10
CA VAL A 277 44.67 -33.12 5.07
C VAL A 277 44.61 -31.73 5.74
N ALA A 278 44.01 -30.72 5.11
CA ALA A 278 43.89 -29.38 5.70
C ALA A 278 42.71 -29.19 6.68
N LYS A 279 41.86 -30.22 6.89
CA LYS A 279 40.72 -30.15 7.83
C LYS A 279 40.92 -30.94 9.11
N LYS A 280 41.94 -31.82 9.20
CA LYS A 280 42.20 -32.59 10.43
C LYS A 280 43.06 -31.82 11.44
N ASP A 281 43.96 -30.96 10.98
CA ASP A 281 44.82 -30.15 11.88
C ASP A 281 44.13 -28.89 12.46
N LYS A 282 42.84 -28.68 12.18
CA LYS A 282 42.08 -27.53 12.69
C LYS A 282 41.02 -27.88 13.74
N GLU A 283 40.64 -29.15 13.87
CA GLU A 283 39.75 -29.61 14.94
C GLU A 283 40.53 -29.96 16.23
N ASP A 284 41.78 -30.42 16.13
CA ASP A 284 42.59 -30.75 17.32
C ASP A 284 43.16 -29.52 18.05
N LYS A 285 43.02 -28.31 17.49
CA LYS A 285 43.54 -27.07 18.10
C LYS A 285 42.49 -26.20 18.80
N GLU A 286 41.23 -26.63 18.79
CA GLU A 286 40.13 -25.88 19.44
C GLU A 286 39.61 -26.54 20.72
N GLU A 287 39.97 -27.80 21.01
CA GLU A 287 39.65 -28.45 22.29
C GLU A 287 40.64 -28.10 23.42
N GLU A 288 41.91 -27.80 23.12
CA GLU A 288 42.90 -27.48 24.17
C GLU A 288 42.75 -26.06 24.76
N LYS A 289 41.87 -25.21 24.21
CA LYS A 289 41.65 -23.84 24.70
C LYS A 289 40.44 -23.66 25.63
N LYS A 290 39.69 -24.73 25.90
CA LYS A 290 38.49 -24.65 26.76
C LYS A 290 38.69 -25.16 28.20
N GLU A 291 39.80 -25.84 28.52
CA GLU A 291 40.06 -26.26 29.91
C GLU A 291 40.73 -25.19 30.78
N ASP A 292 41.52 -24.27 30.22
CA ASP A 292 42.25 -23.26 31.00
C ASP A 292 41.44 -22.05 31.49
N LYS A 293 40.11 -22.05 31.32
CA LYS A 293 39.23 -20.93 31.74
C LYS A 293 38.27 -21.27 32.87
N LYS A 294 38.40 -22.44 33.50
CA LYS A 294 37.51 -22.84 34.61
C LYS A 294 38.08 -22.65 36.01
N ASP A 295 39.36 -22.29 36.14
CA ASP A 295 40.01 -21.96 37.42
C ASP A 295 40.66 -20.58 37.37
N LYS A 296 39.84 -19.52 37.36
CA LYS A 296 40.23 -18.18 37.81
C LYS A 296 39.04 -17.31 38.15
#